data_AF-A0AAJ0MKY4-F1
#
_entry.id   AF-A0AAJ0MKY4-F1
#
_cell.length_a   1.000
_cell.length_b   1.000
_cell.length_c   1.000
_cell.angle_alpha   90.00
_cell.angle_beta   90.00
_cell.angle_gamma   90.00
#
_symmetry.space_group_name_H-M   'P 1'
#
loop_
_entity.id
_entity.type
_entity.pdbx_description
1 polymer ?
#
loop_
_entity_poly.entity_id
_entity_poly.type
_entity_poly.pdbx_seq_one_letter_code
_entity_poly.pdbx_strand_id
1 'polypeptide(L)'
;MADSLLDGIDFALTQPLFANPQLRTQAIHRFRCVVDHFQACEPPRFPNKKYNRPALVRFTFEYARSPESQDRFLSAFFHRLRLGMADADGDINLDDNLHSLLFAFADDLMNNFFIPR
;
A
#
# COMPACT_ATOMS: atom_id res chain seq x y z
N MET A 1 -19.44 -15.33 0.76
CA MET A 1 -18.59 -14.95 1.92
C MET A 1 -17.78 -13.76 1.47
N ALA A 2 -18.28 -12.56 1.75
CA ALA A 2 -17.56 -11.31 1.46
C ALA A 2 -16.72 -11.02 2.69
N ASP A 3 -15.43 -11.40 2.66
CA ASP A 3 -14.51 -10.98 3.70
C ASP A 3 -14.36 -9.46 3.60
N SER A 4 -14.90 -8.80 4.61
CA SER A 4 -14.88 -7.37 4.83
C SER A 4 -13.45 -6.85 4.80
N LEU A 5 -13.03 -6.33 3.63
CA LEU A 5 -11.82 -5.51 3.49
C LEU A 5 -11.87 -4.25 4.40
N LEU A 6 -13.05 -3.94 4.93
CA LEU A 6 -13.36 -2.84 5.83
C LEU A 6 -13.33 -3.22 7.32
N ASP A 7 -13.14 -4.49 7.69
CA ASP A 7 -13.20 -4.95 9.10
C ASP A 7 -12.03 -4.44 9.98
N GLY A 8 -11.14 -3.64 9.40
CA GLY A 8 -10.02 -3.00 10.10
C GLY A 8 -9.87 -1.51 9.84
N ILE A 9 -10.79 -0.88 9.10
CA ILE A 9 -10.74 0.57 8.84
C ILE A 9 -11.74 1.24 9.77
N ASP A 10 -11.29 1.57 10.98
CA ASP A 10 -12.09 2.37 11.89
C ASP A 10 -12.11 3.83 11.39
N PHE A 11 -13.23 4.21 10.76
CA PHE A 11 -13.44 5.57 10.26
C PHE A 11 -13.54 6.61 11.40
N ALA A 12 -13.62 6.15 12.66
CA ALA A 12 -13.69 6.96 13.87
C ALA A 12 -12.34 7.09 14.61
N LEU A 13 -11.20 6.93 13.92
CA LEU A 13 -9.88 7.26 14.49
C LEU A 13 -9.84 8.71 14.98
N THR A 14 -10.14 8.93 16.27
CA THR A 14 -10.02 10.20 16.97
C THR A 14 -8.58 10.56 17.31
N GLN A 15 -7.64 9.62 17.10
CA GLN A 15 -6.21 9.83 17.30
C GLN A 15 -5.46 9.81 15.97
N PRO A 16 -4.46 10.71 15.81
CA PRO A 16 -3.61 10.71 14.62
C PRO A 16 -2.88 9.37 14.52
N LEU A 17 -2.83 8.79 13.32
CA LEU A 17 -2.15 7.52 13.05
C LEU A 17 -0.67 7.57 13.47
N PHE A 18 -0.03 8.72 13.28
CA PHE A 18 1.37 8.94 13.62
C PHE A 18 1.49 9.85 14.84
N ALA A 19 2.28 9.42 15.82
CA ALA A 19 2.54 10.20 17.03
C ALA A 19 3.33 11.49 16.74
N ASN A 20 4.09 11.54 15.65
CA ASN A 20 4.81 12.73 15.19
C ASN A 20 5.01 12.73 13.66
N PRO A 21 5.34 13.89 13.06
CA PRO A 21 5.57 14.01 11.62
C PRO A 21 6.77 13.20 11.08
N GLN A 22 7.78 12.94 11.92
CA GLN A 22 8.96 12.16 11.52
C GLN A 22 8.58 10.70 11.23
N LEU A 23 7.76 10.08 12.08
CA LEU A 23 7.25 8.72 11.87
C LEU A 23 6.43 8.62 10.58
N ARG A 24 5.60 9.63 10.30
CA ARG A 24 4.86 9.71 9.03
C ARG A 24 5.80 9.78 7.84
N THR A 25 6.86 10.59 7.94
CA THR A 25 7.86 10.75 6.87
C THR A 25 8.61 9.45 6.61
N GLN A 26 8.98 8.73 7.68
CA GLN A 26 9.62 7.41 7.60
C GLN A 26 8.70 6.37 6.95
N ALA A 27 7.42 6.33 7.34
CA ALA A 27 6.43 5.43 6.74
C ALA A 27 6.24 5.71 5.24
N ILE A 28 6.17 6.98 4.83
CA ILE A 28 6.09 7.36 3.41
C ILE A 28 7.36 6.95 2.66
N HIS A 29 8.54 7.18 3.24
CA HIS A 29 9.80 6.77 2.64
C HIS A 29 9.85 5.25 2.44
N ARG A 30 9.51 4.49 3.49
CA ARG A 30 9.46 3.01 3.47
C ARG A 30 8.47 2.50 2.42
N PHE A 31 7.27 3.09 2.36
CA PHE A 31 6.28 2.81 1.32
C PHE A 31 6.87 3.00 -0.09
N ARG A 32 7.52 4.15 -0.35
CA ARG A 32 8.14 4.44 -1.65
C ARG A 32 9.24 3.44 -2.01
N CYS A 33 10.13 3.10 -1.06
CA CYS A 33 11.18 2.10 -1.30
C CYS A 33 10.60 0.75 -1.78
N VAL A 34 9.54 0.27 -1.12
CA VAL A 34 8.89 -0.99 -1.51
C VAL A 34 8.29 -0.89 -2.92
N VAL A 35 7.52 0.16 -3.18
CA VAL A 35 6.81 0.31 -4.45
C VAL A 35 7.78 0.53 -5.61
N ASP A 36 8.79 1.39 -5.42
CA ASP A 36 9.79 1.70 -6.44
C ASP A 36 10.65 0.48 -6.78
N HIS A 37 11.01 -0.35 -5.78
CA HIS A 37 11.71 -1.61 -6.01
C HIS A 37 10.92 -2.53 -6.95
N PHE A 38 9.66 -2.83 -6.59
CA PHE A 38 8.84 -3.74 -7.39
C PHE A 38 8.42 -3.15 -8.73
N GLN A 39 8.32 -1.82 -8.85
CA GLN A 39 8.10 -1.16 -10.12
C GLN A 39 9.32 -1.29 -11.04
N ALA A 40 10.54 -1.18 -10.52
CA ALA A 40 11.77 -1.34 -11.30
C ALA A 40 12.00 -2.80 -11.73
N CYS A 41 11.60 -3.76 -10.89
CA CYS A 41 11.66 -5.19 -11.21
C CYS A 41 10.55 -5.64 -12.17
N GLU A 42 9.50 -4.83 -12.41
CA GLU A 42 8.42 -5.23 -13.30
C GLU A 42 8.85 -5.10 -14.77
N PRO A 43 8.94 -6.22 -15.52
CA PRO A 43 9.34 -6.16 -16.91
C PRO A 43 8.33 -5.34 -17.74
N PRO A 44 8.81 -4.56 -18.73
CA PRO A 44 7.94 -3.76 -19.57
C PRO A 44 6.97 -4.67 -20.34
N ARG A 45 5.71 -4.63 -19.90
CA ARG A 45 4.49 -5.08 -20.59
C ARG A 45 4.59 -6.46 -21.27
N PHE A 46 4.16 -7.51 -20.56
CA PHE A 46 3.62 -8.67 -21.25
C PHE A 46 2.22 -8.35 -21.80
N PRO A 47 1.87 -8.78 -23.02
CA PRO A 47 0.57 -8.51 -23.64
C PRO A 47 -0.64 -9.02 -22.84
N ASN A 48 -0.42 -9.87 -21.82
CA ASN A 48 -1.48 -10.47 -20.99
C ASN A 48 -1.57 -9.90 -19.57
N LYS A 49 -0.76 -8.89 -19.18
CA LYS A 49 -0.91 -8.25 -17.86
C LYS A 49 -1.99 -7.15 -17.91
N LYS A 50 -3.02 -7.28 -17.07
CA LYS A 50 -4.21 -6.41 -17.05
C LYS A 50 -3.90 -4.93 -16.72
N TYR A 51 -2.84 -4.63 -15.96
CA TYR A 51 -2.34 -3.28 -15.64
C TYR A 51 -1.00 -3.37 -14.86
N ASN A 52 -0.31 -2.24 -14.64
CA ASN A 52 0.88 -2.14 -13.79
C ASN A 52 0.46 -2.00 -12.31
N ARG A 53 0.75 -3.03 -11.52
CA ARG A 53 0.28 -3.14 -10.12
C ARG A 53 1.03 -2.23 -9.16
N PRO A 54 2.38 -2.20 -9.13
CA PRO A 54 3.11 -1.23 -8.31
C PRO A 54 2.69 0.22 -8.59
N ALA A 55 2.50 0.58 -9.88
CA ALA A 55 2.04 1.91 -10.25
C ALA A 55 0.62 2.21 -9.76
N LEU A 56 -0.31 1.25 -9.80
CA LEU A 56 -1.65 1.44 -9.24
C LEU A 56 -1.60 1.75 -7.74
N VAL A 57 -0.79 0.98 -6.98
CA VAL A 57 -0.58 1.21 -5.55
C VAL A 57 0.00 2.59 -5.30
N ARG A 58 1.03 2.99 -6.07
CA ARG A 58 1.64 4.33 -5.99
C ARG A 58 0.62 5.43 -6.22
N PHE A 59 -0.13 5.34 -7.32
CA PHE A 59 -1.09 6.37 -7.71
C PHE A 59 -2.27 6.44 -6.73
N THR A 60 -2.71 5.32 -6.17
CA THR A 60 -3.77 5.35 -5.15
C THR A 60 -3.34 6.15 -3.93
N PHE A 61 -2.07 6.04 -3.51
CA PHE A 61 -1.51 6.87 -2.44
C PHE A 61 -1.34 8.35 -2.87
N GLU A 62 -0.69 8.59 -4.01
CA GLU A 62 -0.36 9.96 -4.47
C GLU A 62 -1.61 10.81 -4.72
N TYR A 63 -2.68 10.21 -5.25
CA TYR A 63 -3.93 10.90 -5.56
C TYR A 63 -4.95 10.85 -4.42
N ALA A 64 -4.60 10.29 -3.24
CA ALA A 64 -5.43 10.43 -2.05
C ALA A 64 -5.52 11.91 -1.64
N ARG A 65 -6.74 12.45 -1.62
CA ARG A 65 -6.99 13.91 -1.58
C ARG A 65 -6.75 14.58 -0.22
N SER A 66 -6.62 13.81 0.85
CA SER A 66 -6.43 14.34 2.21
C SER A 66 -5.31 13.62 2.95
N PRO A 67 -4.61 14.28 3.88
CA PRO A 67 -3.61 13.63 4.74
C PRO A 67 -4.17 12.41 5.47
N GLU A 68 -5.42 12.48 5.94
CA GLU A 68 -6.10 11.37 6.63
C GLU A 68 -6.33 10.19 5.69
N SER A 69 -6.65 10.46 4.43
CA SER A 69 -6.83 9.41 3.42
C SER A 69 -5.49 8.75 3.08
N GLN A 70 -4.41 9.53 2.98
CA GLN A 70 -3.05 9.01 2.82
C GLN A 70 -2.63 8.15 4.02
N ASP A 71 -2.91 8.60 5.22
CA ASP A 71 -2.55 7.89 6.45
C ASP A 71 -3.32 6.57 6.55
N ARG A 72 -4.61 6.56 6.25
CA ARG A 72 -5.42 5.33 6.14
C ARG A 72 -4.87 4.37 5.09
N PHE A 73 -4.47 4.90 3.93
CA PHE A 73 -3.84 4.10 2.89
C PHE A 73 -2.55 3.46 3.37
N LEU A 74 -1.66 4.22 4.01
CA LEU A 74 -0.42 3.69 4.58
C LEU A 74 -0.72 2.60 5.60
N SER A 75 -1.71 2.83 6.47
CA SER A 75 -2.13 1.83 7.45
C SER A 75 -2.57 0.51 6.81
N ALA A 76 -3.46 0.59 5.82
CA ALA A 76 -3.92 -0.58 5.08
C ALA A 76 -2.77 -1.27 4.32
N PHE A 77 -1.89 -0.50 3.68
CA PHE A 77 -0.74 -1.02 2.95
C PHE A 77 0.21 -1.81 3.86
N PHE A 78 0.67 -1.21 4.95
CA PHE A 78 1.61 -1.86 5.87
C PHE A 78 0.98 -3.08 6.55
N HIS A 79 -0.30 -2.99 6.92
CA HIS A 79 -1.04 -4.12 7.47
C HIS A 79 -1.13 -5.28 6.46
N ARG A 80 -1.51 -5.00 5.21
CA ARG A 80 -1.67 -6.02 4.15
C ARG A 80 -0.35 -6.68 3.76
N LEU A 81 0.74 -5.91 3.73
CA LEU A 81 2.08 -6.42 3.43
C LEU A 81 2.77 -7.03 4.66
N ARG A 82 2.14 -7.00 5.84
CA ARG A 82 2.70 -7.50 7.11
C ARG A 82 4.04 -6.86 7.46
N LEU A 83 4.15 -5.57 7.20
CA LEU A 83 5.33 -4.75 7.46
C LEU A 83 5.06 -3.79 8.63
N GLY A 84 6.05 -3.54 9.47
CA GLY A 84 5.99 -2.42 10.40
C GLY A 84 6.13 -1.07 9.67
N MET A 85 5.40 -0.06 10.13
CA MET A 85 5.42 1.29 9.54
C MET A 85 6.68 2.08 9.90
N ALA A 86 7.27 1.79 11.05
CA ALA A 86 8.37 2.54 11.66
C ALA A 86 9.43 1.63 12.27
N ASP A 87 9.64 0.44 11.68
CA ASP A 87 10.72 -0.44 12.13
C ASP A 87 12.05 0.29 11.95
N ALA A 88 12.74 0.52 13.08
CA ALA A 88 14.05 1.11 13.10
C ALA A 88 15.02 0.18 12.36
N ASP A 89 15.53 0.63 11.21
CA ASP A 89 16.64 0.00 10.48
C ASP A 89 16.46 -1.45 9.99
N GLY A 90 15.26 -2.01 10.07
CA GLY A 90 14.98 -3.32 9.48
C GLY A 90 15.01 -3.24 7.96
N ASP A 91 16.10 -3.74 7.36
CA ASP A 91 16.23 -4.00 5.93
C ASP A 91 14.96 -4.71 5.45
N ILE A 92 14.21 -4.08 4.56
CA ILE A 92 12.95 -4.65 4.09
C ILE A 92 13.33 -5.88 3.29
N ASN A 93 12.89 -7.06 3.72
CA ASN A 93 13.11 -8.26 2.94
C ASN A 93 12.22 -8.21 1.68
N LEU A 94 12.81 -7.73 0.58
CA LEU A 94 12.17 -7.56 -0.72
C LEU A 94 12.13 -8.90 -1.48
N ASP A 95 11.47 -9.90 -0.88
CA ASP A 95 11.37 -11.25 -1.41
C ASP A 95 10.11 -11.49 -2.27
N ASP A 96 10.00 -12.69 -2.85
CA ASP A 96 8.86 -13.11 -3.68
C ASP A 96 7.53 -13.14 -2.91
N ASN A 97 7.58 -13.34 -1.59
CA ASN A 97 6.39 -13.29 -0.75
C ASN A 97 5.87 -11.86 -0.63
N LEU A 98 6.75 -10.89 -0.39
CA LEU A 98 6.39 -9.48 -0.36
C LEU A 98 5.90 -9.00 -1.75
N HIS A 99 6.53 -9.45 -2.83
CA HIS A 99 6.05 -9.21 -4.19
C HIS A 99 4.60 -9.69 -4.38
N SER A 100 4.31 -10.92 -3.93
CA SER A 100 2.97 -11.52 -4.04
C SER A 100 1.93 -10.76 -3.23
N LEU A 101 2.28 -10.31 -2.01
CA LEU A 101 1.40 -9.51 -1.16
C LEU A 101 1.09 -8.14 -1.77
N LEU A 102 2.10 -7.45 -2.32
CA LEU A 102 1.88 -6.19 -3.04
C LEU A 102 0.92 -6.38 -4.22
N PHE A 103 1.10 -7.46 -4.98
CA PHE A 103 0.28 -7.74 -6.16
C PHE A 103 -1.17 -8.04 -5.79
N ALA A 104 -1.37 -8.83 -4.73
CA ALA A 104 -2.70 -9.09 -4.18
C ALA A 104 -3.37 -7.80 -3.68
N PHE A 105 -2.63 -6.94 -2.98
CA PHE A 105 -3.14 -5.64 -2.54
C PHE A 105 -3.57 -4.75 -3.72
N ALA A 106 -2.80 -4.73 -4.80
CA ALA A 106 -3.17 -4.01 -6.01
C ALA A 106 -4.41 -4.59 -6.70
N ASP A 107 -4.57 -5.91 -6.71
CA ASP A 107 -5.79 -6.58 -7.21
C ASP A 107 -7.01 -6.25 -6.34
N ASP A 108 -6.85 -6.20 -5.02
CA ASP A 108 -7.90 -5.77 -4.09
C ASP A 108 -8.32 -4.32 -4.34
N LEU A 109 -7.35 -3.40 -4.56
CA LEU A 109 -7.65 -2.01 -4.88
C LEU A 109 -8.47 -1.91 -6.18
N MET A 110 -8.03 -2.59 -7.24
CA MET A 110 -8.71 -2.59 -8.52
C MET A 110 -10.15 -3.10 -8.40
N ASN A 111 -10.34 -4.25 -7.76
CA ASN A 111 -11.64 -4.93 -7.66
C ASN A 111 -12.65 -4.22 -6.74
N ASN A 112 -12.18 -3.38 -5.82
CA ASN A 112 -13.06 -2.70 -4.85
C ASN A 112 -13.30 -1.22 -5.15
N PHE A 113 -12.36 -0.53 -5.82
CA PHE A 113 -12.43 0.93 -5.98
C PHE A 113 -12.49 1.42 -7.43
N PHE A 114 -11.97 0.65 -8.39
CA PHE A 114 -11.79 1.13 -9.77
C PHE A 114 -12.65 0.39 -10.80
N ILE A 115 -13.21 -0.77 -10.44
CA ILE A 115 -14.16 -1.50 -11.29
C ILE A 115 -15.59 -1.17 -10.83
N PRO A 116 -16.45 -0.64 -11.72
CA PRO A 116 -17.87 -0.45 -11.42
C PRO A 116 -18.56 -1.82 -11.24
N ARG A 117 -19.44 -1.90 -10.25
CA ARG A 117 -20.30 -3.06 -9.99
C ARG A 117 -21.66 -2.92 -10.63
#